data_AF-A0A958TG03-F1
#
_entry.id   AF-A0A958TG03-F1
#
_cell.length_a   1.000
_cell.length_b   1.000
_cell.length_c   1.000
_cell.angle_alpha   90.00
_cell.angle_beta   90.00
_cell.angle_gamma   90.00
#
_symmetry.space_group_name_H-M   'P 1'
#
loop_
_entity.id
_entity.type
_entity.pdbx_description
1 polymer ?
#
loop_
_entity_poly.entity_id
_entity_poly.type
_entity_poly.pdbx_seq_one_letter_code
_entity_poly.pdbx_strand_id
1 'polypeptide(L)'
;MTNNDIFKKLRVAHKLRDDDIVKILQLVDFRISKSELGAFFRKEDHPKYMECGDQILRNFLNGLVIHLRGPMPAKNSNNDSIPNSKLVENKSKPNVTSKNLGVKKSFNKNKSQKKSNL
;
A
#
# COMPACT_ATOMS: atom_id res chain seq x y z
N MET A 1 -10.41 10.80 -19.26
CA MET A 1 -9.38 9.73 -19.21
C MET A 1 -9.19 9.40 -17.75
N THR A 2 -9.56 8.18 -17.36
CA THR A 2 -9.49 7.70 -15.97
C THR A 2 -8.18 6.96 -15.72
N ASN A 3 -7.87 6.65 -14.45
CA ASN A 3 -6.73 5.79 -14.11
C ASN A 3 -6.82 4.40 -14.75
N ASN A 4 -8.03 3.85 -14.87
CA ASN A 4 -8.28 2.60 -15.57
C ASN A 4 -7.90 2.70 -17.06
N ASP A 5 -8.20 3.83 -17.71
CA ASP A 5 -7.79 4.07 -19.10
C ASP A 5 -6.28 4.11 -19.24
N ILE A 6 -5.59 4.84 -18.34
CA ILE A 6 -4.13 4.93 -18.33
C ILE A 6 -3.53 3.55 -18.15
N PHE A 7 -4.01 2.80 -17.15
CA PHE A 7 -3.50 1.47 -16.86
C PHE A 7 -3.72 0.50 -18.03
N LYS A 8 -4.91 0.55 -18.66
CA LYS A 8 -5.24 -0.25 -19.85
C LYS A 8 -4.35 0.09 -21.04
N LYS A 9 -4.09 1.40 -21.28
CA LYS A 9 -3.17 1.86 -22.33
C LYS A 9 -1.75 1.36 -22.09
N LEU A 10 -1.24 1.45 -20.86
CA LEU A 10 0.11 0.98 -20.50
C LEU A 10 0.26 -0.53 -20.69
N ARG A 11 -0.75 -1.31 -20.30
CA ARG A 11 -0.78 -2.76 -20.55
C ARG A 11 -0.60 -3.08 -22.03
N VAL A 12 -1.38 -2.42 -22.89
CA VAL A 12 -1.34 -2.66 -24.34
C VAL A 12 -0.03 -2.16 -24.95
N ALA A 13 0.44 -0.97 -24.55
CA ALA A 13 1.68 -0.37 -25.06
C ALA A 13 2.90 -1.27 -24.82
N HIS A 14 2.98 -1.90 -23.65
CA HIS A 14 4.07 -2.81 -23.29
C HIS A 14 3.76 -4.30 -23.55
N LYS A 15 2.62 -4.61 -24.21
CA LYS A 15 2.18 -5.99 -24.51
C LYS A 15 2.19 -6.91 -23.28
N LEU A 16 1.83 -6.37 -22.11
CA LEU A 16 1.88 -7.09 -20.84
C LEU A 16 0.67 -8.02 -20.69
N ARG A 17 0.91 -9.24 -20.22
CA ARG A 17 -0.14 -10.14 -19.76
C ARG A 17 -0.48 -9.84 -18.31
N ASP A 18 -1.65 -10.31 -17.86
CA ASP A 18 -2.09 -10.13 -16.47
C ASP A 18 -1.06 -10.72 -15.47
N ASP A 19 -0.42 -11.83 -15.83
CA ASP A 19 0.66 -12.45 -15.05
C ASP A 19 1.90 -11.56 -14.91
N ASP A 20 2.22 -10.80 -15.95
CA ASP A 20 3.36 -9.89 -15.96
C ASP A 20 3.08 -8.67 -15.08
N ILE A 21 1.84 -8.14 -15.14
CA ILE A 21 1.42 -7.04 -14.27
C ILE A 21 1.49 -7.45 -12.80
N VAL A 22 1.04 -8.66 -12.45
CA VAL A 22 1.16 -9.18 -11.08
C VAL A 22 2.63 -9.25 -10.65
N LYS A 23 3.53 -9.74 -11.51
CA LYS A 23 4.98 -9.76 -11.22
C LYS A 23 5.57 -8.36 -11.08
N ILE A 24 5.14 -7.39 -11.88
CA ILE A 24 5.61 -6.01 -11.84
C ILE A 24 5.21 -5.35 -10.52
N LEU A 25 3.96 -5.52 -10.10
CA LEU A 25 3.47 -5.00 -8.81
C LEU A 25 4.16 -5.69 -7.63
N GLN A 26 4.55 -6.96 -7.80
CA GLN A 26 5.31 -7.70 -6.80
C GLN A 26 6.67 -7.08 -6.49
N LEU A 27 7.30 -6.40 -7.45
CA LEU A 27 8.61 -5.75 -7.28
C LEU A 27 8.57 -4.58 -6.30
N VAL A 28 7.39 -4.01 -6.06
CA VAL A 28 7.17 -2.90 -5.13
C VAL A 28 6.36 -3.36 -3.90
N ASP A 29 6.43 -4.66 -3.60
CA ASP A 29 5.71 -5.31 -2.50
C ASP A 29 4.17 -5.13 -2.53
N PHE A 30 3.63 -4.81 -3.70
CA PHE A 30 2.19 -4.68 -3.89
C PHE A 30 1.60 -6.01 -4.38
N ARG A 31 0.84 -6.67 -3.50
CA ARG A 31 0.18 -7.94 -3.80
C ARG A 31 -1.20 -7.67 -4.41
N ILE A 32 -1.46 -8.20 -5.61
CA ILE A 32 -2.78 -8.18 -6.24
C ILE A 32 -3.09 -9.54 -6.88
N SER A 33 -4.35 -9.95 -6.82
CA SER A 33 -4.83 -11.15 -7.51
C SER A 33 -5.18 -10.87 -8.98
N LYS A 34 -5.15 -11.90 -9.82
CA LYS A 34 -5.59 -11.80 -11.23
C LYS A 34 -7.06 -11.38 -11.34
N SER A 35 -7.89 -11.78 -10.37
CA SER A 35 -9.32 -11.46 -10.34
C SER A 35 -9.56 -9.95 -10.12
N GLU A 36 -8.84 -9.34 -9.19
CA GLU A 36 -8.90 -7.88 -8.95
C GLU A 36 -8.34 -7.10 -10.15
N LEU A 37 -7.24 -7.58 -10.73
CA LEU A 37 -6.68 -6.97 -11.93
C LEU A 37 -7.68 -6.99 -13.09
N GLY A 38 -8.39 -8.10 -13.26
CA GLY A 38 -9.47 -8.21 -14.24
C GLY A 38 -10.64 -7.26 -13.97
N ALA A 39 -10.88 -6.84 -12.71
CA ALA A 39 -11.92 -5.88 -12.37
C ALA A 39 -11.59 -4.46 -12.89
N PHE A 40 -10.31 -4.05 -12.84
CA PHE A 40 -9.87 -2.74 -13.33
C PHE A 40 -9.99 -2.58 -14.86
N PHE A 41 -9.88 -3.67 -15.62
CA PHE A 41 -9.91 -3.61 -17.08
C PHE A 41 -11.31 -3.75 -17.69
N ARG A 42 -12.33 -4.02 -16.87
CA ARG A 42 -13.72 -4.09 -17.31
C ARG A 42 -14.24 -2.72 -17.75
N LYS A 43 -15.41 -2.74 -18.39
CA LYS A 43 -16.17 -1.51 -18.69
C LYS A 43 -16.84 -1.02 -17.41
N GLU A 44 -17.05 0.29 -17.31
CA GLU A 44 -17.66 0.96 -16.15
C GLU A 44 -19.06 0.41 -15.84
N ASP A 45 -19.82 0.01 -16.86
CA ASP A 45 -21.17 -0.56 -16.70
C ASP A 45 -21.19 -2.01 -16.15
N HIS A 46 -20.03 -2.63 -15.95
CA HIS A 46 -19.98 -4.02 -15.51
C HIS A 46 -20.15 -4.12 -13.98
N PRO A 47 -20.96 -5.06 -13.44
CA PRO A 47 -21.23 -5.17 -11.99
C PRO A 47 -20.01 -5.48 -11.11
N LYS A 48 -18.94 -5.97 -11.73
CA LYS A 48 -17.62 -6.23 -11.11
C LYS A 48 -16.54 -5.25 -11.57
N TYR A 49 -16.92 -4.11 -12.12
CA TYR A 49 -15.99 -3.03 -12.40
C TYR A 49 -15.46 -2.47 -11.09
N MET A 50 -14.16 -2.17 -11.08
CA MET A 50 -13.54 -1.46 -9.98
C MET A 50 -12.73 -0.31 -10.54
N GLU A 51 -12.80 0.83 -9.87
CA GLU A 51 -11.97 1.98 -10.20
C GLU A 51 -10.53 1.74 -9.74
N CYS A 52 -9.57 2.06 -10.60
CA CYS A 52 -8.15 1.99 -10.29
C CYS A 52 -7.74 3.24 -9.51
N GLY A 53 -7.44 3.09 -8.22
CA GLY A 53 -6.96 4.21 -7.41
C GLY A 53 -5.56 4.67 -7.80
N ASP A 54 -5.25 5.93 -7.51
CA ASP A 54 -3.93 6.54 -7.76
C ASP A 54 -2.78 5.74 -7.14
N GLN A 55 -3.01 5.13 -5.98
CA GLN A 55 -2.03 4.32 -5.28
C GLN A 55 -1.58 3.11 -6.09
N ILE A 56 -2.53 2.45 -6.77
CA ILE A 56 -2.26 1.26 -7.58
C ILE A 56 -1.48 1.68 -8.82
N LEU A 57 -1.93 2.75 -9.49
CA LEU A 57 -1.25 3.26 -10.67
C LEU A 57 0.17 3.73 -10.36
N ARG A 58 0.39 4.42 -9.24
CA ARG A 58 1.72 4.83 -8.77
C ARG A 58 2.64 3.64 -8.54
N ASN A 59 2.16 2.62 -7.81
CA ASN A 59 2.92 1.42 -7.54
C ASN A 59 3.25 0.66 -8.83
N PHE A 60 2.29 0.56 -9.75
CA PHE A 60 2.51 -0.06 -11.06
C PHE A 60 3.59 0.68 -11.87
N LEU A 61 3.54 2.02 -11.92
CA LEU A 61 4.53 2.83 -12.62
C LEU A 61 5.93 2.66 -12.00
N ASN A 62 6.05 2.66 -10.67
CA ASN A 62 7.31 2.38 -9.99
C ASN A 62 7.82 0.96 -10.31
N GLY A 63 6.93 -0.04 -10.31
CA GLY A 63 7.25 -1.40 -10.71
C GLY A 63 7.71 -1.48 -12.17
N LEU A 64 7.07 -0.73 -13.08
CA LEU A 64 7.48 -0.66 -14.49
C LEU A 64 8.88 -0.08 -14.66
N VAL A 65 9.23 0.95 -13.88
CA VAL A 65 10.59 1.51 -13.90
C VAL A 65 11.59 0.44 -13.50
N ILE A 66 11.34 -0.30 -12.41
CA ILE A 66 12.22 -1.39 -11.97
C ILE A 66 12.29 -2.49 -13.02
N HIS A 67 11.17 -2.86 -13.63
CA HIS A 67 11.09 -3.93 -14.63
C HIS A 67 11.84 -3.59 -15.92
N LEU A 68 11.75 -2.35 -16.41
CA LEU A 68 12.33 -1.93 -17.69
C LEU A 68 13.75 -1.38 -17.56
N ARG A 69 14.07 -0.67 -16.47
CA ARG A 69 15.38 -0.04 -16.26
C ARG A 69 16.29 -0.83 -15.31
N GLY A 70 15.74 -1.72 -14.50
CA GLY A 70 16.44 -2.40 -13.42
C GLY A 70 16.26 -1.70 -12.06
N PRO A 71 16.71 -2.34 -10.97
CA PRO A 71 16.61 -1.78 -9.62
C PRO A 71 17.40 -0.48 -9.53
N MET A 72 16.76 0.56 -8.98
CA MET A 72 17.44 1.83 -8.76
C MET A 72 18.58 1.62 -7.75
N PRO A 73 19.81 2.07 -8.04
CA PRO A 73 20.89 2.00 -7.06
C PRO A 73 20.49 2.75 -5.80
N ALA A 74 20.93 2.27 -4.64
CA ALA A 74 20.60 2.89 -3.36
C ALA A 74 20.94 4.38 -3.42
N LYS A 75 19.94 5.23 -3.19
CA LYS A 75 20.15 6.68 -3.11
C LYS A 75 21.07 6.92 -1.93
N ASN A 76 22.32 7.31 -2.19
CA ASN A 76 23.25 7.77 -1.15
C ASN A 76 22.56 8.91 -0.39
N SER A 77 22.11 8.62 0.83
CA SER A 77 21.42 9.55 1.70
C SER A 77 22.46 10.38 2.45
N ASN A 78 23.29 11.14 1.73
CA ASN A 78 24.23 12.07 2.33
C ASN A 78 23.71 13.50 2.12
N ASN A 79 23.19 14.07 3.21
CA ASN A 79 22.97 15.50 3.51
C ASN A 79 22.37 16.39 2.41
N ASP A 80 21.06 16.64 2.53
CA ASP A 80 20.50 17.99 2.38
C ASP A 80 19.48 18.20 3.50
N SER A 81 20.01 18.45 4.70
CA SER A 81 19.28 19.12 5.76
C SER A 81 18.87 20.50 5.25
N ILE A 82 17.57 20.70 4.96
CA ILE A 82 17.03 22.06 4.90
C ILE A 82 17.19 22.66 6.30
N PRO A 83 17.96 23.76 6.48
CA PRO A 83 18.06 24.42 7.77
C PRO A 83 16.70 25.02 8.12
N ASN A 84 16.18 24.59 9.27
CA ASN A 84 15.06 25.24 9.93
C ASN A 84 15.49 26.65 10.34
N SER A 85 15.12 27.68 9.58
CA SER A 85 15.23 29.08 10.00
C SER A 85 14.02 29.90 9.56
N LYS A 86 13.00 29.92 10.43
CA LYS A 86 12.42 31.17 10.92
C LYS A 86 11.76 30.91 12.26
N LEU A 87 12.47 31.38 13.29
CA LEU A 87 12.01 31.59 14.64
C LEU A 87 10.78 32.51 14.62
N VAL A 88 9.68 32.07 15.21
CA VAL A 88 8.80 33.00 15.95
C VAL A 88 8.70 32.45 17.35
N GLU A 89 9.51 33.07 18.21
CA GLU A 89 9.50 32.92 19.65
C GLU A 89 8.12 33.35 20.17
N ASN A 90 7.50 32.58 21.07
CA ASN A 90 6.72 33.14 22.17
C ASN A 90 6.67 32.16 23.35
N LYS A 91 7.05 32.72 24.50
CA LYS A 91 7.49 32.09 25.74
C LYS A 91 6.30 31.65 26.60
N SER A 92 6.32 30.42 27.11
CA SER A 92 5.89 30.06 28.49
C SER A 92 6.20 28.59 28.80
N LYS A 93 7.19 28.37 29.69
CA LYS A 93 7.49 27.11 30.43
C LYS A 93 6.51 26.96 31.64
N PRO A 94 6.62 25.94 32.54
CA PRO A 94 6.78 24.47 32.42
C PRO A 94 5.90 23.66 33.42
N ASN A 95 5.79 22.32 33.28
CA ASN A 95 5.81 21.30 34.38
C ASN A 95 5.49 19.90 33.81
N VAL A 96 6.41 18.92 33.71
CA VAL A 96 6.98 18.02 34.73
C VAL A 96 5.97 17.00 35.29
N THR A 97 6.07 15.78 34.73
CA THR A 97 6.24 14.49 35.45
C THR A 97 5.05 13.59 35.82
N SER A 98 5.15 12.37 35.26
CA SER A 98 4.74 11.04 35.73
C SER A 98 3.27 10.73 36.03
N LYS A 99 2.78 9.63 35.44
CA LYS A 99 2.76 8.32 36.15
C LYS A 99 2.26 7.18 35.24
N ASN A 100 3.11 6.17 35.10
CA ASN A 100 2.72 4.80 34.78
C ASN A 100 2.08 4.15 36.03
N LEU A 101 0.86 3.62 35.88
CA LEU A 101 0.26 2.50 36.64
C LEU A 101 -0.87 1.99 35.71
N GLY A 102 -0.77 0.88 35.00
CA GLY A 102 -0.75 -0.48 35.51
C GLY A 102 -2.17 -0.92 35.90
N VAL A 103 -2.81 -1.83 35.15
CA VAL A 103 -3.68 -2.91 35.68
C VAL A 103 -3.98 -3.93 34.57
N LYS A 104 -3.70 -5.18 34.93
CA LYS A 104 -3.92 -6.45 34.23
C LYS A 104 -5.41 -6.72 34.01
N LYS A 105 -5.77 -7.50 32.98
CA LYS A 105 -6.87 -8.47 33.07
C LYS A 105 -6.68 -9.62 32.08
N SER A 106 -6.21 -10.74 32.64
CA SER A 106 -6.30 -12.09 32.11
C SER A 106 -7.74 -12.60 32.21
N PHE A 107 -8.25 -13.31 31.19
CA PHE A 107 -9.31 -14.31 31.37
C PHE A 107 -9.12 -15.48 30.40
N ASN A 108 -8.99 -16.66 31.01
CA ASN A 108 -8.95 -18.00 30.46
C ASN A 108 -10.38 -18.56 30.42
N LYS A 109 -10.77 -19.29 29.36
CA LYS A 109 -11.88 -20.25 29.44
C LYS A 109 -11.74 -21.39 28.42
N ASN A 110 -11.44 -22.57 28.97
CA ASN A 110 -11.48 -23.87 28.31
C ASN A 110 -12.92 -24.43 28.21
N LYS A 111 -13.10 -25.30 27.19
CA LYS A 111 -14.06 -26.42 27.03
C LYS A 111 -15.58 -26.16 27.04
N SER A 112 -16.24 -26.61 25.98
CA SER A 112 -17.37 -27.54 26.09
C SER A 112 -17.42 -28.50 24.90
N GLN A 113 -17.25 -29.78 25.17
CA GLN A 113 -17.64 -30.90 24.31
C GLN A 113 -19.17 -31.01 24.35
N LYS A 114 -19.81 -31.31 23.20
CA LYS A 114 -21.18 -31.82 23.16
C LYS A 114 -21.23 -32.92 22.10
N LYS A 115 -21.09 -34.18 22.54
CA LYS A 115 -21.52 -35.36 21.80
C LYS A 115 -22.99 -35.59 22.13
N SER A 116 -23.85 -35.63 21.12
CA SER A 116 -25.22 -36.12 21.23
C SER A 116 -25.22 -37.61 20.92
N ASN A 117 -25.59 -38.42 21.91
CA ASN A 117 -26.18 -39.74 21.70
C ASN A 117 -27.69 -39.54 21.69
N LEU A 118 -28.35 -39.94 20.60
CA LEU A 118 -29.58 -40.72 20.60
C LEU A 118 -29.72 -41.37 19.23
#